data_AF-A0A4Y1QQH5-F1
#
_entry.id   AF-A0A4Y1QQH5-F1
#
_cell.length_a   1.000
_cell.length_b   1.000
_cell.length_c   1.000
_cell.angle_alpha   90.00
_cell.angle_beta   90.00
_cell.angle_gamma   90.00
#
_symmetry.space_group_name_H-M   'P 1'
#
loop_
_entity.id
_entity.type
_entity.pdbx_description
1 polymer ?
#
loop_
_entity_poly.entity_id
_entity_poly.type
_entity_poly.pdbx_seq_one_letter_code
_entity_poly.pdbx_strand_id
1 'polypeptide(L)'
;MVTPSFLHDFAITKKYAIFVDIQIGMNPIDMITKGASPVGLDPSKVPRIGVIPRYAKDETEMRWFDVPGFNIIHASMLGMKRML
;
A
#
# COMPACT_ATOMS: atom_id res chain seq x y z
N MET A 1 3.87 -10.79 -13.37
CA MET A 1 4.16 -11.54 -12.13
C MET A 1 3.69 -10.71 -10.95
N VAL A 2 3.10 -11.33 -9.93
CA VAL A 2 2.72 -10.63 -8.70
C VAL A 2 3.99 -10.39 -7.89
N THR A 3 4.33 -9.13 -7.66
CA THR A 3 5.46 -8.74 -6.81
C THR A 3 4.94 -8.17 -5.50
N PRO A 4 5.51 -8.55 -4.35
CA PRO A 4 5.15 -7.95 -3.08
C PRO A 4 5.28 -6.42 -3.13
N SER A 5 4.21 -5.74 -2.72
CA SER A 5 4.17 -4.28 -2.64
C SER A 5 4.86 -3.80 -1.37
N PHE A 6 5.57 -2.67 -1.44
CA PHE A 6 6.13 -2.03 -0.26
C PHE A 6 5.05 -1.17 0.42
N LEU A 7 4.34 -1.75 1.38
CA LEU A 7 3.31 -1.07 2.18
C LEU A 7 3.90 -0.67 3.54
N HIS A 8 4.45 0.54 3.62
CA HIS A 8 5.07 1.06 4.84
C HIS A 8 4.05 1.53 5.88
N ASP A 9 2.97 2.17 5.43
CA ASP A 9 1.95 2.77 6.28
C ASP A 9 0.56 2.62 5.65
N PHE A 10 -0.47 2.82 6.46
CA PHE A 10 -1.87 2.79 6.05
C PHE A 10 -2.68 3.81 6.87
N ALA A 11 -3.82 4.23 6.34
CA ALA A 11 -4.71 5.12 7.07
C ALA A 11 -5.90 4.37 7.65
N ILE A 12 -6.40 4.83 8.79
CA ILE A 12 -7.63 4.33 9.40
C ILE A 12 -8.57 5.48 9.70
N THR A 13 -9.86 5.25 9.49
CA THR A 13 -10.94 6.16 9.84
C THR A 13 -11.89 5.46 10.81
N LYS A 14 -12.98 6.16 11.18
CA LYS A 14 -14.06 5.53 11.96
C LYS A 14 -14.71 4.35 11.21
N LYS A 15 -14.75 4.38 9.87
CA LYS A 15 -15.53 3.44 9.06
C LYS A 15 -14.71 2.59 8.10
N TYR A 16 -13.50 3.01 7.74
CA TYR A 16 -12.68 2.39 6.69
C TYR A 16 -11.22 2.27 7.11
N ALA A 17 -10.57 1.21 6.63
CA ALA A 17 -9.13 1.14 6.49
C ALA A 17 -8.74 1.47 5.04
N ILE A 18 -7.61 2.12 4.87
CA ILE A 18 -7.13 2.63 3.59
C ILE A 18 -5.71 2.14 3.40
N PHE A 19 -5.50 1.32 2.39
CA PHE A 19 -4.22 0.74 2.03
C PHE A 19 -3.71 1.34 0.73
N VAL A 20 -2.40 1.28 0.53
CA VAL A 20 -1.75 1.81 -0.67
C VAL A 20 -0.94 0.73 -1.34
N ASP A 21 -1.02 0.69 -2.66
CA ASP A 21 -0.26 -0.23 -3.49
C ASP A 21 0.55 0.60 -4.49
N ILE A 22 1.80 0.89 -4.13
CA ILE A 22 2.66 1.89 -4.78
C ILE A 22 3.69 1.26 -5.73
N GLN A 23 4.48 2.07 -6.43
CA GLN A 23 5.49 1.58 -7.40
C GLN A 23 6.74 1.01 -6.73
N ILE A 24 6.95 1.30 -5.44
CA ILE A 24 8.03 0.70 -4.67
C ILE A 24 7.60 -0.75 -4.32
N GLY A 25 8.41 -1.70 -4.74
CA GLY A 25 8.18 -3.13 -4.53
C GLY A 25 9.37 -3.81 -3.88
N MET A 26 9.14 -5.03 -3.43
CA MET A 26 10.19 -5.89 -2.90
C MET A 26 10.48 -7.04 -3.86
N ASN A 27 11.75 -7.20 -4.22
CA ASN A 27 12.24 -8.33 -5.00
C ASN A 27 13.42 -9.02 -4.27
N PRO A 28 13.13 -9.94 -3.34
CA PRO A 28 14.16 -10.71 -2.64
C PRO A 28 15.03 -11.56 -3.59
N ILE A 29 14.50 -11.94 -4.75
CA ILE A 29 15.25 -12.73 -5.75
C ILE A 29 16.39 -11.90 -6.33
N ASP A 30 16.18 -10.61 -6.58
CA ASP A 30 17.23 -9.72 -7.09
C ASP A 30 18.37 -9.53 -6.08
N MET A 31 18.07 -9.56 -4.78
CA MET A 31 19.11 -9.55 -3.74
C MET A 31 20.02 -10.78 -3.84
N ILE A 32 19.44 -11.96 -4.06
CA ILE A 32 20.19 -13.22 -4.12
C ILE A 32 20.92 -13.37 -5.46
N THR A 33 20.25 -13.03 -6.56
CA THR A 33 20.74 -13.31 -7.93
C THR A 33 21.63 -12.21 -8.49
N LYS A 34 21.45 -10.95 -8.05
CA LYS A 34 22.16 -9.78 -8.59
C LYS A 34 22.96 -9.02 -7.53
N GLY A 35 22.87 -9.40 -6.25
CA GLY A 35 23.46 -8.65 -5.15
C GLY A 35 22.88 -7.24 -4.99
N ALA A 36 21.69 -7.00 -5.55
CA ALA A 36 21.05 -5.68 -5.57
C ALA A 36 20.21 -5.42 -4.32
N SER A 37 19.76 -4.18 -4.14
CA SER A 37 18.77 -3.84 -3.11
C SER A 37 17.51 -4.70 -3.30
N PRO A 38 16.96 -5.31 -2.23
CA PRO A 38 15.69 -6.02 -2.31
C PRO A 38 14.50 -5.07 -2.49
N VAL A 39 14.71 -3.75 -2.35
CA VAL A 39 13.70 -2.70 -2.57
C VAL A 39 14.03 -1.96 -3.86
N GLY A 40 13.05 -1.82 -4.75
CA GLY A 40 13.20 -1.14 -6.03
C GLY A 40 11.90 -0.48 -6.50
N LEU A 41 12.02 0.36 -7.53
CA LEU A 41 10.90 1.06 -8.15
C LEU A 41 10.54 0.38 -9.48
N ASP A 42 9.28 0.01 -9.65
CA ASP A 42 8.71 -0.40 -10.94
C ASP A 42 7.92 0.76 -11.57
N PRO A 43 8.48 1.48 -12.56
CA PRO A 43 7.79 2.60 -13.19
C PRO A 43 6.60 2.20 -14.05
N SER A 44 6.46 0.90 -14.40
CA SER A 44 5.33 0.41 -15.20
C SER A 44 4.06 0.16 -14.38
N LYS A 45 4.20 0.00 -13.06
CA LYS A 45 3.08 -0.18 -12.14
C LYS A 45 2.32 1.12 -11.96
N VAL A 46 0.99 1.09 -12.10
CA VAL A 46 0.11 2.20 -11.75
C VAL A 46 -0.19 2.11 -10.25
N PRO A 47 0.18 3.09 -9.43
CA PRO A 47 -0.19 3.10 -8.02
C PRO A 47 -1.70 3.15 -7.84
N ARG A 48 -2.18 2.56 -6.75
CA ARG A 48 -3.60 2.56 -6.41
C ARG A 48 -3.83 2.61 -4.90
N ILE A 49 -5.02 3.09 -4.52
CA ILE A 49 -5.49 3.14 -3.14
C ILE A 49 -6.62 2.14 -2.97
N GLY A 50 -6.51 1.30 -1.94
CA GLY A 50 -7.54 0.36 -1.53
C GLY A 50 -8.32 0.93 -0.35
N VAL A 51 -9.64 0.99 -0.45
CA VAL A 51 -10.53 1.37 0.64
C VAL A 51 -11.40 0.18 1.00
N ILE A 52 -11.37 -0.23 2.26
CA ILE A 52 -12.16 -1.35 2.77
C ILE A 52 -12.89 -0.94 4.06
N PRO A 53 -14.15 -1.37 4.28
CA PRO A 53 -14.80 -1.19 5.58
C PRO A 53 -13.92 -1.73 6.71
N ARG A 54 -13.84 -0.98 7.81
CA ARG A 54 -12.93 -1.27 8.94
C ARG A 54 -13.16 -2.66 9.56
N TYR A 55 -14.38 -3.17 9.45
CA TYR A 55 -14.80 -4.45 10.00
C TYR A 55 -15.28 -5.41 8.90
N ALA A 56 -14.78 -5.25 7.68
CA ALA A 56 -15.03 -6.20 6.60
C ALA A 56 -14.61 -7.61 7.02
N LYS A 57 -15.38 -8.62 6.62
CA LYS A 57 -15.11 -10.03 6.98
C LYS A 57 -14.14 -10.71 6.03
N ASP A 58 -14.04 -10.18 4.82
CA ASP A 58 -13.22 -10.70 3.74
C ASP A 58 -12.83 -9.56 2.79
N GLU A 59 -12.00 -9.87 1.80
CA GLU A 59 -11.45 -8.92 0.85
C GLU A 59 -12.45 -8.45 -0.21
N THR A 60 -13.63 -9.05 -0.31
CA THR A 60 -14.59 -8.74 -1.38
C THR A 60 -15.17 -7.33 -1.26
N GLU A 61 -15.12 -6.74 -0.06
CA GLU A 61 -15.56 -5.37 0.20
C GLU A 61 -14.50 -4.31 -0.17
N MET A 62 -13.30 -4.73 -0.56
CA MET A 62 -12.22 -3.85 -1.00
C MET A 62 -12.58 -3.13 -2.30
N ARG A 63 -12.35 -1.82 -2.35
CA ARG A 63 -12.45 -1.02 -3.57
C ARG A 63 -11.11 -0.39 -3.90
N TRP A 64 -10.61 -0.64 -5.11
CA TRP A 64 -9.36 -0.09 -5.61
C TRP A 64 -9.62 1.11 -6.51
N PHE A 65 -8.79 2.14 -6.34
CA PHE A 65 -8.80 3.36 -7.14
C PHE A 65 -7.40 3.62 -7.66
N ASP A 66 -7.25 3.77 -8.98
CA ASP A 66 -5.96 4.12 -9.58
C ASP A 66 -5.61 5.58 -9.27
N VAL A 67 -4.38 5.81 -8.83
CA VAL A 67 -3.85 7.12 -8.47
C VAL A 67 -2.43 7.28 -9.04
N PRO A 68 -2.30 7.61 -10.33
CA PRO A 68 -1.00 7.74 -10.98
C PRO A 68 -0.07 8.73 -10.26
N GLY A 69 1.22 8.36 -10.11
CA GLY A 69 2.23 9.20 -9.46
C GLY A 69 2.25 9.16 -7.93
N PHE A 70 1.42 8.34 -7.29
CA PHE A 70 1.31 8.25 -5.83
C PHE A 70 2.29 7.24 -5.21
N ASN A 71 3.31 7.73 -4.50
CA ASN A 71 4.31 6.91 -3.78
C ASN A 71 4.54 7.45 -2.36
N ILE A 72 3.58 7.20 -1.47
CA ILE A 72 3.67 7.68 -0.08
C ILE A 72 4.57 6.80 0.78
N ILE A 73 5.14 7.40 1.82
CA ILE A 73 5.73 6.65 2.93
C ILE A 73 4.79 6.72 4.14
N HIS A 74 4.39 7.92 4.58
CA HIS A 74 3.52 8.08 5.75
C HIS A 74 2.14 8.63 5.39
N ALA A 75 1.13 8.20 6.14
CA ALA A 75 -0.21 8.75 6.12
C ALA A 75 -0.45 9.60 7.38
N SER A 76 -0.69 10.90 7.23
CA SER A 76 -1.11 11.74 8.36
C SER A 76 -2.63 11.64 8.55
N MET A 77 -3.07 11.38 9.78
CA MET A 77 -4.49 11.39 10.13
C MET A 77 -4.82 12.65 10.94
N LEU A 78 -5.56 13.58 10.36
CA LEU A 78 -6.00 14.78 11.07
C LEU A 78 -7.30 14.50 11.85
N GLY A 79 -7.31 14.78 13.15
CA GLY A 79 -8.57 14.89 13.92
C GLY A 79 -9.02 13.68 14.76
N MET A 80 -8.19 12.67 15.00
CA MET A 80 -8.54 11.56 15.90
C MET A 80 -8.24 11.90 17.37
N LYS A 81 -9.13 12.65 18.03
CA LYS A 81 -9.17 12.64 19.50
C LYS A 81 -9.61 11.23 19.94
N ARG A 82 -8.67 10.48 20.52
CA ARG A 82 -8.80 9.18 21.22
C ARG A 82 -9.83 8.20 20.63
N MET A 83 -9.34 7.24 19.86
CA MET A 83 -9.97 5.93 19.70
C MET A 83 -9.10 4.89 20.40
N LEU A 84 -9.16 4.90 21.74
CA LEU A 84 -8.92 3.75 22.61
C LEU A 84 -10.09 3.73 23.60
#